data_AF-A0A1G9PMV8-F1
#
_entry.id   AF-A0A1G9PMV8-F1
#
_cell.length_a   1.000
_cell.length_b   1.000
_cell.length_c   1.000
_cell.angle_alpha   90.00
_cell.angle_beta   90.00
_cell.angle_gamma   90.00
#
_symmetry.space_group_name_H-M   'P 1'
#
loop_
_entity.id
_entity.type
_entity.pdbx_description
1 polymer ?
#
loop_
_entity_poly.entity_id
_entity_poly.type
_entity_poly.pdbx_seq_one_letter_code
_entity_poly.pdbx_strand_id
1 'polypeptide(L)'
;MRASMAAQKRRVWRKIHLGIDEETLEIRAVEVTASNVGDAPMLPELLGQIDPNQEIANVTADGAYYTRRCRDAIADRDAAAIIPPRRNARPCKPTTAGARARNEALRASTYLGRALWRRCSEYHRRSRAETKMNV
;
A
#
# COMPACT_ATOMS: atom_id res chain seq x y z
N MET A 1 23.07 -33.95 39.22
CA MET A 1 22.17 -32.84 38.85
C MET A 1 22.40 -32.50 37.38
N ARG A 2 21.38 -32.61 36.51
CA ARG A 2 21.44 -32.11 35.14
C ARG A 2 21.02 -30.64 35.16
N ALA A 3 21.90 -29.72 34.78
CA ALA A 3 21.52 -28.34 34.55
C ALA A 3 20.57 -28.28 33.35
N SER A 4 19.34 -27.79 33.52
CA SER A 4 18.51 -27.42 32.38
C SER A 4 19.10 -26.13 31.80
N MET A 5 19.66 -26.20 30.58
CA MET A 5 19.93 -25.00 29.80
C MET A 5 18.61 -24.25 29.65
N ALA A 6 18.55 -23.03 30.18
CA ALA A 6 17.43 -22.14 29.94
C ALA A 6 17.30 -21.96 28.42
N ALA A 7 16.19 -22.41 27.85
CA ALA A 7 15.91 -22.26 26.42
C ALA A 7 15.91 -20.77 26.09
N GLN A 8 16.93 -20.31 25.35
CA GLN A 8 17.06 -18.93 24.94
C GLN A 8 15.81 -18.52 24.15
N LYS A 9 15.05 -17.55 24.66
CA LYS A 9 13.78 -17.10 24.06
C LYS A 9 14.02 -16.70 22.61
N ARG A 10 13.44 -17.46 21.67
CA ARG A 10 13.72 -17.31 20.23
C ARG A 10 13.27 -15.92 19.76
N ARG A 11 14.18 -15.15 19.15
CA ARG A 11 13.84 -13.87 18.50
C ARG A 11 12.92 -14.14 17.32
N VAL A 12 11.87 -13.32 17.18
CA VAL A 12 10.89 -13.43 16.08
C VAL A 12 10.75 -12.06 15.44
N TRP A 13 10.85 -12.02 14.12
CA TRP A 13 10.59 -10.82 13.34
C TRP A 13 9.08 -10.59 13.19
N ARG A 14 8.67 -9.33 13.31
CA ARG A 14 7.31 -8.83 13.02
C ARG A 14 7.40 -7.79 11.92
N LYS A 15 6.33 -7.63 11.16
CA LYS A 15 6.16 -6.55 10.19
C LYS A 15 5.33 -5.46 10.82
N ILE A 16 5.68 -4.21 10.56
CA ILE A 16 4.88 -3.03 10.89
C ILE A 16 4.47 -2.41 9.55
N HIS A 17 3.17 -2.19 9.38
CA HIS A 17 2.58 -1.50 8.23
C HIS A 17 2.09 -0.15 8.73
N LEU A 18 2.46 0.91 8.02
CA LEU A 18 2.14 2.29 8.42
C LEU A 18 1.35 2.97 7.30
N GLY A 19 0.24 3.60 7.66
CA GLY A 19 -0.41 4.62 6.86
C GLY A 19 0.09 5.99 7.30
N ILE A 20 0.75 6.72 6.40
CA ILE A 20 1.37 8.01 6.71
C ILE A 20 0.76 9.06 5.81
N ASP A 21 0.37 10.19 6.39
CA ASP A 21 0.02 11.39 5.64
C ASP A 21 1.29 12.02 5.06
N GLU A 22 1.37 12.16 3.74
CA GLU A 22 2.61 12.56 3.06
C GLU A 22 3.02 14.00 3.38
N GLU A 23 2.05 14.89 3.63
CA GLU A 23 2.30 16.32 3.82
C GLU A 23 2.73 16.64 5.25
N THR A 24 2.02 16.06 6.21
CA THR A 24 2.22 16.29 7.66
C THR A 24 3.19 15.29 8.28
N LEU A 25 3.40 14.13 7.65
CA LEU A 25 4.16 12.99 8.15
C LEU A 25 3.55 12.33 9.39
N GLU A 26 2.30 12.62 9.69
CA GLU A 26 1.58 11.94 10.76
C GLU A 26 1.35 10.47 10.40
N ILE A 27 1.57 9.59 11.38
CA ILE A 27 1.13 8.21 11.30
C ILE A 27 -0.38 8.20 11.53
N ARG A 28 -1.14 7.91 10.48
CA ARG A 28 -2.62 7.87 10.50
C ARG A 28 -3.16 6.47 10.82
N ALA A 29 -2.39 5.42 10.54
CA ALA A 29 -2.78 4.04 10.78
C ALA A 29 -1.57 3.14 11.01
N VAL A 30 -1.72 2.10 11.83
CA VAL A 30 -0.67 1.12 12.13
C VAL A 30 -1.24 -0.29 12.20
N GLU A 31 -0.58 -1.23 11.53
CA GLU A 31 -0.85 -2.66 11.68
C GLU A 31 0.45 -3.43 11.98
N VAL A 32 0.40 -4.39 12.90
CA VAL A 32 1.56 -5.22 13.25
C VAL A 32 1.24 -6.68 13.00
N THR A 33 1.98 -7.31 12.09
CA THR A 33 1.73 -8.69 11.69
C THR A 33 2.92 -9.61 11.95
N ALA A 34 2.65 -10.92 11.97
CA ALA A 34 3.70 -11.92 11.86
C ALA A 34 4.40 -11.84 10.49
N SER A 35 5.65 -12.30 10.44
CA SER A 35 6.47 -12.25 9.21
C SER A 35 5.91 -13.06 8.05
N ASN A 36 5.08 -14.06 8.32
CA ASN A 36 4.44 -14.92 7.31
C ASN A 36 3.15 -14.33 6.71
N VAL A 37 2.68 -13.18 7.22
CA VAL A 37 1.51 -12.49 6.69
C VAL A 37 1.95 -11.62 5.51
N GLY A 38 1.25 -11.74 4.38
CA GLY A 38 1.47 -10.87 3.22
C GLY A 38 1.00 -9.43 3.50
N ASP A 39 1.48 -8.48 2.70
CA ASP A 39 1.25 -7.05 3.00
C ASP A 39 -0.14 -6.58 2.51
N ALA A 40 -0.59 -7.10 1.37
CA ALA A 40 -1.84 -6.68 0.72
C ALA A 40 -3.11 -6.71 1.62
N PRO A 41 -3.32 -7.73 2.49
CA PRO A 41 -4.47 -7.74 3.38
C PRO A 41 -4.54 -6.57 4.36
N MET A 42 -3.42 -5.86 4.62
CA MET A 42 -3.37 -4.79 5.62
C MET A 42 -3.85 -3.45 5.09
N LEU A 43 -3.90 -3.24 3.77
CA LEU A 43 -4.34 -1.94 3.24
C LEU A 43 -5.79 -1.59 3.62
N PRO A 44 -6.78 -2.48 3.50
CA PRO A 44 -8.13 -2.19 3.97
C PRO A 44 -8.19 -1.93 5.48
N GLU A 45 -7.41 -2.66 6.27
CA GLU A 45 -7.36 -2.47 7.73
C GLU A 45 -6.79 -1.09 8.09
N LEU A 46 -5.70 -0.67 7.42
CA LEU A 46 -5.11 0.67 7.58
C LEU A 46 -6.10 1.79 7.18
N LEU A 47 -6.80 1.64 6.04
CA LEU A 47 -7.79 2.63 5.60
C LEU A 47 -9.00 2.71 6.55
N GLY A 48 -9.35 1.60 7.21
CA GLY A 48 -10.43 1.54 8.19
C GLY A 48 -10.12 2.24 9.52
N GLN A 49 -8.84 2.52 9.81
CA GLN A 49 -8.44 3.29 11.00
C GLN A 49 -8.57 4.81 10.78
N ILE A 50 -8.63 5.27 9.54
CA ILE A 50 -8.79 6.68 9.20
C ILE A 50 -10.27 7.03 9.21
N ASP A 51 -10.64 8.15 9.85
CA ASP A 51 -12.01 8.64 9.94
C ASP A 51 -12.72 8.56 8.56
N PRO A 52 -13.91 7.94 8.45
CA PRO A 52 -14.62 7.80 7.19
C PRO A 52 -14.96 9.12 6.50
N ASN A 53 -15.14 10.20 7.26
CA ASN A 53 -15.42 11.54 6.75
C ASN A 53 -14.13 12.30 6.39
N GLN A 54 -12.97 11.79 6.80
CA GLN A 54 -11.71 12.35 6.34
C GLN A 54 -11.45 11.94 4.90
N GLU A 55 -11.34 12.95 4.04
CA GLU A 55 -11.03 12.80 2.63
C GLU A 55 -9.62 12.25 2.43
N ILE A 56 -9.49 11.27 1.53
CA ILE A 56 -8.21 10.72 1.09
C ILE A 56 -8.12 10.96 -0.41
N ALA A 57 -7.30 11.92 -0.84
CA ALA A 57 -7.16 12.22 -2.27
C ALA A 57 -6.56 11.04 -3.05
N ASN A 58 -5.50 10.43 -2.50
CA ASN A 58 -4.82 9.31 -3.15
C ASN A 58 -4.16 8.37 -2.14
N VAL A 59 -3.95 7.12 -2.58
CA VAL A 59 -3.21 6.10 -1.84
C VAL A 59 -2.06 5.62 -2.72
N THR A 60 -0.84 5.92 -2.30
CA THR A 60 0.38 5.48 -2.96
C THR A 60 0.93 4.23 -2.27
N ALA A 61 1.05 3.12 -3.02
CA ALA A 61 1.54 1.86 -2.45
C ALA A 61 2.35 1.06 -3.48
N ASP A 62 3.15 0.12 -3.00
CA ASP A 62 3.96 -0.75 -3.86
C ASP A 62 3.11 -1.82 -4.60
N GLY A 63 3.76 -2.57 -5.48
CA GLY A 63 3.12 -3.59 -6.31
C GLY A 63 2.53 -4.79 -5.55
N ALA A 64 2.89 -5.03 -4.28
CA ALA A 64 2.28 -6.05 -3.44
C ALA A 64 0.80 -5.74 -3.18
N TYR A 65 0.45 -4.46 -3.08
CA TYR A 65 -0.92 -3.95 -2.92
C TYR A 65 -1.73 -3.93 -4.23
N TYR A 66 -1.19 -4.44 -5.34
CA TYR A 66 -1.92 -4.54 -6.62
C TYR A 66 -2.98 -5.67 -6.63
N THR A 67 -3.71 -5.88 -5.54
CA THR A 67 -4.80 -6.87 -5.46
C THR A 67 -6.16 -6.25 -5.76
N ARG A 68 -7.18 -7.07 -6.04
CA ARG A 68 -8.56 -6.58 -6.22
C ARG A 68 -9.08 -5.93 -4.94
N ARG A 69 -8.95 -6.61 -3.80
CA ARG A 69 -9.40 -6.11 -2.49
C ARG A 69 -8.80 -4.75 -2.14
N CYS A 70 -7.50 -4.55 -2.37
CA CYS A 70 -6.85 -3.26 -2.14
C CYS A 70 -7.45 -2.15 -3.00
N ARG A 71 -7.66 -2.39 -4.30
CA ARG A 71 -8.21 -1.37 -5.20
C ARG A 71 -9.66 -1.04 -4.91
N ASP A 72 -10.45 -2.03 -4.52
CA ASP A 72 -11.83 -1.81 -4.13
C ASP A 72 -11.87 -0.99 -2.83
N ALA A 73 -11.05 -1.33 -1.83
CA ALA A 73 -10.97 -0.56 -0.58
C ALA A 73 -10.51 0.91 -0.78
N ILE A 74 -9.58 1.17 -1.70
CA ILE A 74 -9.20 2.54 -2.07
C ILE A 74 -10.37 3.26 -2.75
N ALA A 75 -11.06 2.58 -3.67
CA ALA A 75 -12.19 3.16 -4.39
C ALA A 75 -13.41 3.41 -3.48
N ASP A 76 -13.62 2.60 -2.46
CA ASP A 76 -14.68 2.79 -1.45
C ASP A 76 -14.42 4.03 -0.58
N ARG A 77 -13.19 4.56 -0.57
CA ARG A 77 -12.81 5.84 0.05
C ARG A 77 -12.80 7.01 -0.94
N ASP A 78 -13.31 6.78 -2.16
CA ASP A 78 -13.25 7.73 -3.29
C ASP A 78 -11.83 8.24 -3.63
N ALA A 79 -10.80 7.45 -3.29
CA ALA A 79 -9.41 7.84 -3.45
C ALA A 79 -8.79 7.31 -4.76
N ALA A 80 -7.76 8.01 -5.27
CA ALA A 80 -6.99 7.53 -6.41
C ALA A 80 -5.93 6.48 -6.00
N ALA A 81 -5.91 5.33 -6.68
CA ALA A 81 -4.91 4.29 -6.44
C ALA A 81 -3.62 4.52 -7.25
N ILE A 82 -2.56 5.02 -6.61
CA ILE A 82 -1.23 5.19 -7.22
C ILE A 82 -0.39 3.95 -6.92
N ILE A 83 -0.70 2.86 -7.64
CA ILE A 83 -0.02 1.56 -7.50
C ILE A 83 0.50 1.14 -8.88
N PRO A 84 1.82 0.85 -9.03
CA PRO A 84 2.39 0.52 -10.31
C PRO A 84 1.75 -0.74 -10.90
N PRO A 85 1.17 -0.68 -12.12
CA PRO A 85 0.60 -1.85 -12.76
C PRO A 85 1.63 -2.96 -12.92
N ARG A 86 1.19 -4.22 -12.82
CA ARG A 86 2.06 -5.37 -13.09
C ARG A 86 2.46 -5.40 -14.56
N ARG A 87 3.69 -5.85 -14.87
CA ARG A 87 4.24 -5.90 -16.24
C ARG A 87 3.29 -6.57 -17.23
N ASN A 88 2.65 -7.67 -16.81
CA ASN A 88 1.78 -8.49 -17.66
C ASN A 88 0.29 -8.27 -17.34
N ALA A 89 -0.06 -7.15 -16.69
CA ALA A 89 -1.46 -6.83 -16.41
C ALA A 89 -2.23 -6.63 -17.73
N ARG A 90 -3.40 -7.23 -17.83
CA ARG A 90 -4.32 -7.05 -18.96
C ARG A 90 -5.60 -6.37 -18.49
N PRO A 91 -6.25 -5.54 -19.33
CA PRO A 91 -7.57 -5.02 -19.03
C PRO A 91 -8.54 -6.16 -18.72
N CYS A 92 -9.43 -5.95 -17.75
CA CYS A 92 -10.50 -6.90 -17.44
C CYS A 92 -11.84 -6.20 -17.52
N LYS A 93 -12.94 -6.97 -17.54
CA LYS A 93 -14.28 -6.41 -17.42
C LYS A 93 -14.39 -5.61 -16.10
N PRO A 94 -14.77 -4.32 -16.15
CA PRO A 94 -14.76 -3.48 -14.97
C PRO A 94 -16.06 -3.61 -14.17
N THR A 95 -16.11 -4.60 -13.27
CA THR A 95 -17.29 -4.87 -12.43
C THR A 95 -17.36 -4.00 -11.17
N THR A 96 -16.24 -3.38 -10.77
CA THR A 96 -16.13 -2.51 -9.59
C THR A 96 -15.49 -1.17 -9.96
N ALA A 97 -15.65 -0.14 -9.10
CA ALA A 97 -14.94 1.13 -9.25
C ALA A 97 -13.41 0.93 -9.25
N GLY A 98 -12.90 0.10 -8.34
CA GLY A 98 -11.47 -0.28 -8.31
C GLY A 98 -10.99 -0.96 -9.59
N ALA A 99 -11.84 -1.75 -10.28
CA ALA A 99 -11.51 -2.35 -11.57
C ALA A 99 -11.49 -1.31 -12.72
N ARG A 100 -12.36 -0.30 -12.69
CA ARG A 100 -12.35 0.83 -13.64
C ARG A 100 -11.06 1.63 -13.51
N ALA A 101 -10.74 2.09 -12.30
CA ALA A 101 -9.53 2.84 -11.99
C ALA A 101 -8.26 2.07 -12.38
N ARG A 102 -8.23 0.75 -12.12
CA ARG A 102 -7.11 -0.11 -12.54
C ARG A 102 -6.90 -0.12 -14.06
N ASN A 103 -7.99 -0.23 -14.83
CA ASN A 103 -7.90 -0.28 -16.28
C ASN A 103 -7.42 1.05 -16.86
N GLU A 104 -7.83 2.16 -16.27
CA GLU A 104 -7.35 3.49 -16.62
C GLU A 104 -5.85 3.64 -16.32
N ALA A 105 -5.42 3.29 -15.10
CA ALA A 105 -4.00 3.31 -14.75
C ALA A 105 -3.15 2.40 -15.67
N LEU A 106 -3.70 1.25 -16.08
CA LEU A 106 -3.05 0.36 -17.04
C LEU A 106 -2.94 1.00 -18.43
N ARG A 107 -4.02 1.62 -18.93
CA ARG A 107 -4.01 2.33 -20.23
C ARG A 107 -3.01 3.48 -20.22
N ALA A 108 -3.03 4.29 -19.16
CA ALA A 108 -2.07 5.38 -18.98
C ALA A 108 -0.62 4.87 -18.93
N SER A 109 -0.35 3.80 -18.18
CA SER A 109 0.98 3.20 -18.11
C SER A 109 1.44 2.59 -19.44
N THR A 110 0.53 2.03 -20.24
CA THR A 110 0.86 1.48 -21.57
C THR A 110 1.13 2.60 -22.57
N TYR A 111 0.34 3.67 -22.54
CA TYR A 111 0.49 4.81 -23.44
C TYR A 111 1.75 5.63 -23.14
N LEU A 112 1.98 5.98 -21.88
CA LEU A 112 3.12 6.80 -21.46
C LEU A 112 4.42 6.00 -21.34
N GLY A 113 4.34 4.69 -21.16
CA GLY A 113 5.45 3.89 -20.67
C GLY A 113 5.69 4.08 -19.16
N ARG A 114 6.36 3.08 -18.55
CA ARG A 114 6.48 2.97 -17.07
C ARG A 114 7.22 4.14 -16.42
N ALA A 115 8.28 4.66 -17.07
CA ALA A 115 9.09 5.73 -16.51
C ALA A 115 8.29 7.05 -16.44
N LEU A 116 7.65 7.44 -17.54
CA LEU A 116 6.83 8.65 -17.58
C LEU A 116 5.60 8.51 -16.69
N TRP A 117 4.93 7.35 -16.68
CA TRP A 117 3.81 7.11 -15.78
C TRP A 117 4.19 7.33 -14.31
N ARG A 118 5.35 6.82 -13.84
CA ARG A 118 5.82 7.04 -12.46
C ARG A 118 6.08 8.51 -12.13
N ARG A 119 6.52 9.30 -13.13
CA ARG A 119 6.74 10.73 -12.97
C ARG A 119 5.41 11.49 -12.88
N CYS A 120 4.50 11.24 -13.82
CA CYS A 120 3.21 11.94 -13.88
C CYS A 120 2.24 11.54 -12.77
N SER A 121 2.30 10.30 -12.30
CA SER A 121 1.50 9.83 -11.14
C SER A 121 2.15 10.16 -9.80
N GLU A 122 3.30 10.84 -9.80
CA GLU A 122 4.04 11.20 -8.59
C GLU A 122 4.40 10.03 -7.67
N TYR A 123 4.42 8.79 -8.19
CA TYR A 123 4.73 7.57 -7.42
C TYR A 123 6.05 7.64 -6.61
N HIS A 124 6.99 8.49 -7.03
CA HIS A 124 8.25 8.73 -6.32
C HIS A 124 8.05 9.36 -4.94
N ARG A 125 6.95 10.09 -4.70
CA ARG A 125 6.61 10.73 -3.42
C ARG A 125 6.53 9.73 -2.27
N ARG A 126 6.26 8.45 -2.54
CA ARG A 126 6.32 7.34 -1.57
C ARG A 126 7.61 7.31 -0.76
N SER A 127 8.75 7.68 -1.35
CA SER A 127 10.03 7.68 -0.62
C SER A 127 10.07 8.70 0.51
N ARG A 128 9.25 9.77 0.48
CA ARG A 128 9.18 10.78 1.55
C ARG A 128 8.79 10.14 2.88
N ALA A 129 7.82 9.23 2.87
CA ALA A 129 7.40 8.49 4.06
C ALA A 129 8.48 7.50 4.55
N GLU A 130 9.34 7.00 3.66
CA GLU A 130 10.35 5.99 3.99
C GLU A 130 11.68 6.57 4.50
N THR A 131 12.07 7.75 4.01
CA THR A 131 13.45 8.25 4.19
C THR A 131 13.54 9.58 4.92
N LYS A 132 12.43 10.15 5.40
CA LYS A 132 12.46 11.43 6.09
C LYS A 132 13.15 11.29 7.45
N MET A 133 14.26 12.02 7.60
CA MET A 133 14.95 12.24 8.87
C MET A 133 15.14 13.75 9.00
N ASN A 134 14.73 14.33 10.13
CA ASN A 134 15.14 15.66 10.53
C ASN A 134 16.15 15.51 11.65
N VAL A 135 17.27 16.21 11.56
CA VAL A 135 18.33 16.27 12.59
C VAL A 135 18.26 17.63 13.26
#